data_AF-A0A8H3ED40-F1
#
_entry.id   AF-A0A8H3ED40-F1
#
_cell.length_a   1.000
_cell.length_b   1.000
_cell.length_c   1.000
_cell.angle_alpha   90.00
_cell.angle_beta   90.00
_cell.angle_gamma   90.00
#
_symmetry.space_group_name_H-M   'P 1'
#
loop_
_entity.id
_entity.type
_entity.pdbx_description
1 polymer ?
#
loop_
_entity_poly.entity_id
_entity_poly.type
_entity_poly.pdbx_seq_one_letter_code
_entity_poly.pdbx_strand_id
1 'polypeptide(L)'
;MPLRFCNRQILQLLAFLSCGVLGSSRTSCSARRAMKQRSKENSPLLEKHNEKEEGTRRMSRRPTLLNALDHANRAVALDTSGSVSEATEEYTRTITLLEAVLRDIGEDDSDNEDSVRIKKICDSYRSRTQLLITLRESMGSQEQT
;
A
#
# COMPACT_ATOMS: atom_id res chain seq x y z
N MET A 1 -27.94 -7.76 -27.72
CA MET A 1 -26.64 -8.44 -27.52
C MET A 1 -26.19 -8.19 -26.09
N PRO A 2 -26.21 -9.16 -25.15
CA PRO A 2 -25.72 -8.91 -23.80
C PRO A 2 -24.23 -9.22 -23.71
N LEU A 3 -23.42 -8.21 -23.38
CA LEU A 3 -22.00 -8.36 -23.08
C LEU A 3 -21.83 -8.90 -21.65
N ARG A 4 -21.73 -10.23 -21.55
CA ARG A 4 -21.21 -10.93 -20.37
C ARG A 4 -19.72 -11.20 -20.61
N PHE A 5 -18.83 -10.32 -20.14
CA PHE A 5 -17.41 -10.68 -20.01
C PHE A 5 -16.79 -10.11 -18.73
N CYS A 6 -16.52 -11.04 -17.81
CA CYS A 6 -15.33 -11.12 -16.97
C CYS A 6 -14.93 -9.90 -16.11
N ASN A 7 -15.65 -9.69 -15.01
CA ASN A 7 -15.20 -8.83 -13.90
C ASN A 7 -14.90 -9.63 -12.61
N ARG A 8 -14.58 -10.92 -12.73
CA ARG A 8 -14.38 -11.84 -11.60
C ARG A 8 -12.94 -11.92 -11.08
N GLN A 9 -11.94 -11.48 -11.85
CA GLN A 9 -10.53 -11.59 -11.45
C GLN A 9 -10.09 -10.50 -10.46
N ILE A 10 -10.72 -9.32 -10.48
CA ILE A 10 -10.37 -8.21 -9.57
C ILE A 10 -10.89 -8.48 -8.15
N LEU A 11 -12.04 -9.15 -8.01
CA LEU A 11 -12.61 -9.53 -6.72
C LEU A 11 -11.80 -10.60 -5.97
N GLN A 12 -11.02 -11.43 -6.67
CA GLN A 12 -10.22 -12.48 -6.02
C GLN A 12 -8.94 -11.96 -5.36
N LEU A 13 -8.40 -10.82 -5.79
CA LEU A 13 -7.22 -10.23 -5.12
C LEU A 13 -7.54 -9.59 -3.76
N LEU A 14 -8.80 -9.24 -3.51
CA LEU A 14 -9.24 -8.57 -2.28
C LEU A 14 -9.47 -9.53 -1.09
N ALA A 15 -9.50 -10.86 -1.33
CA ALA A 15 -9.80 -11.84 -0.29
C ALA A 15 -8.58 -12.30 0.53
N PHE A 16 -7.35 -12.02 0.10
CA PHE A 16 -6.13 -12.50 0.78
C PHE A 16 -5.63 -11.60 1.92
N LEU A 17 -6.22 -10.43 2.14
CA LEU A 17 -5.72 -9.43 3.09
C LEU A 17 -6.54 -9.34 4.39
N SER A 18 -7.59 -10.14 4.58
CA SER A 18 -8.51 -10.03 5.73
C SER A 18 -8.50 -11.19 6.74
N CYS A 19 -7.71 -12.24 6.54
CA CYS A 19 -7.61 -13.34 7.51
C CYS A 19 -6.22 -13.40 8.18
N GLY A 20 -6.10 -12.78 9.35
CA GLY A 20 -4.88 -12.90 10.14
C GLY A 20 -4.85 -12.19 11.49
N VAL A 21 -5.99 -11.90 12.13
CA VAL A 21 -6.01 -11.43 13.53
C VAL A 21 -7.23 -12.02 14.23
N LEU A 22 -7.00 -13.02 15.11
CA LEU A 22 -7.63 -13.19 16.44
C LEU A 22 -7.41 -14.63 16.94
N GLY A 23 -6.72 -14.76 18.09
CA GLY A 23 -6.56 -16.05 18.77
C GLY A 23 -5.60 -16.00 19.95
N SER A 24 -5.87 -15.13 20.93
CA SER A 24 -5.18 -15.10 22.22
C SER A 24 -5.83 -16.11 23.18
N SER A 25 -5.04 -16.96 23.87
CA SER A 25 -5.27 -17.37 25.27
C SER A 25 -4.17 -18.31 25.81
N ARG A 26 -3.32 -17.74 26.67
CA ARG A 26 -2.79 -18.23 27.97
C ARG A 26 -2.59 -19.75 28.20
N THR A 27 -1.35 -20.11 28.56
CA THR A 27 -1.04 -20.88 29.78
C THR A 27 0.34 -20.53 30.32
N SER A 28 0.41 -20.24 31.63
CA SER A 28 1.62 -20.02 32.41
C SER A 28 2.39 -21.32 32.64
N CYS A 29 3.73 -21.26 32.76
CA CYS A 29 4.43 -21.95 33.84
C CYS A 29 5.86 -21.43 34.03
N SER A 30 6.18 -21.24 35.31
CA SER A 30 7.46 -20.85 35.89
C SER A 30 8.58 -21.86 35.61
N ALA A 31 9.78 -21.37 35.30
CA ALA A 31 11.03 -22.08 35.58
C ALA A 31 12.16 -21.06 35.85
N ARG A 32 12.45 -20.84 37.14
CA ARG A 32 13.71 -20.26 37.63
C ARG A 32 14.74 -21.38 37.81
N ARG A 33 15.99 -21.11 37.40
CA ARG A 33 17.31 -21.66 37.83
C ARG A 33 18.19 -21.83 36.57
N ALA A 34 19.48 -21.51 36.53
CA ALA A 34 20.45 -21.16 37.54
C ALA A 34 21.60 -20.36 36.90
N MET A 35 22.31 -19.62 37.75
CA MET A 35 23.55 -18.92 37.44
C MET A 35 24.66 -19.87 36.92
N LYS A 36 25.46 -19.39 35.97
CA LYS A 36 26.87 -19.79 35.89
C LYS A 36 27.74 -18.60 35.46
N GLN A 37 28.38 -18.00 36.46
CA GLN A 37 29.54 -17.15 36.27
C GLN A 37 30.75 -18.00 35.87
N ARG A 38 31.53 -17.47 34.92
CA ARG A 38 32.98 -17.64 34.64
C ARG A 38 33.17 -16.98 33.27
N SER A 39 34.13 -16.12 32.98
CA SER A 39 35.32 -15.60 33.66
C SER A 39 35.83 -14.46 32.76
N LYS A 40 36.48 -13.46 33.37
CA LYS A 40 37.42 -12.45 32.83
C LYS A 40 38.10 -12.89 31.51
N GLU A 41 38.37 -12.03 30.51
CA GLU A 41 39.22 -10.83 30.57
C GLU A 41 39.27 -10.09 29.20
N ASN A 42 39.61 -8.79 29.23
CA ASN A 42 40.17 -7.92 28.16
C ASN A 42 39.25 -7.19 27.14
N SER A 43 39.07 -5.89 27.39
CA SER A 43 38.77 -4.80 26.43
C SER A 43 40.06 -4.37 25.67
N PRO A 44 40.07 -3.35 24.77
CA PRO A 44 39.01 -2.75 23.92
C PRO A 44 39.48 -2.63 22.45
N LEU A 45 38.61 -2.84 21.45
CA LEU A 45 38.90 -2.36 20.08
C LEU A 45 37.67 -1.71 19.45
N LEU A 46 37.87 -0.44 19.13
CA LEU A 46 37.14 0.37 18.17
C LEU A 46 36.83 -0.43 16.90
N GLU A 47 35.57 -0.82 16.73
CA GLU A 47 34.98 -0.83 15.40
C GLU A 47 33.70 0.00 15.46
N LYS A 48 33.79 1.15 14.80
CA LYS A 48 32.77 2.15 14.65
C LYS A 48 31.73 1.59 13.67
N HIS A 49 30.83 0.74 14.15
CA HIS A 49 29.68 0.30 13.38
C HIS A 49 28.77 1.51 13.15
N ASN A 50 28.95 2.17 12.00
CA ASN A 50 27.94 3.03 11.38
C ASN A 50 26.81 2.13 10.85
N GLU A 51 26.09 1.49 11.76
CA GLU A 51 24.84 0.78 11.48
C GLU A 51 23.72 1.50 12.22
N LYS A 52 23.15 2.55 11.61
CA LYS A 52 21.85 3.11 12.04
C LYS A 52 21.33 4.22 11.13
N GLU A 53 21.06 3.93 9.85
CA GLU A 53 20.19 4.80 9.03
C GLU A 53 19.11 4.06 8.21
N GLU A 54 19.01 2.73 8.27
CA GLU A 54 17.92 2.01 7.59
C GLU A 54 16.59 1.99 8.37
N GLY A 55 16.63 2.20 9.69
CA GLY A 55 15.44 2.13 10.55
C GLY A 55 14.50 3.34 10.41
N THR A 56 15.02 4.50 10.02
CA THR A 56 14.26 5.75 9.94
C THR A 56 13.59 5.96 8.59
N ARG A 57 14.17 5.47 7.48
CA ARG A 57 13.56 5.58 6.14
C ARG A 57 12.30 4.73 5.97
N ARG A 58 12.23 3.56 6.61
CA ARG A 58 11.04 2.69 6.55
C ARG A 58 9.84 3.25 7.33
N MET A 59 10.07 4.12 8.30
CA MET A 59 9.01 4.67 9.17
C MET A 59 8.19 5.78 8.51
N SER A 60 8.71 6.51 7.51
CA SER A 60 7.96 7.61 6.85
C SER A 60 7.06 7.16 5.71
N ARG A 61 7.30 5.98 5.11
CA ARG A 61 6.52 5.49 3.96
C ARG A 61 5.13 4.99 4.36
N ARG A 62 5.01 4.46 5.58
CA ARG A 62 3.78 3.79 6.06
C ARG A 62 2.57 4.72 6.19
N PRO A 63 2.68 5.95 6.74
CA PRO A 63 1.55 6.88 6.79
C PRO A 63 1.05 7.28 5.40
N THR A 64 1.97 7.56 4.46
CA THR A 64 1.63 7.96 3.08
C THR A 64 0.91 6.83 2.35
N LEU A 65 1.39 5.59 2.49
CA LEU A 65 0.75 4.43 1.88
C LEU A 65 -0.64 4.16 2.46
N LEU A 66 -0.82 4.28 3.77
CA LEU A 66 -2.14 4.14 4.40
C LEU A 66 -3.13 5.19 3.89
N ASN A 67 -2.69 6.45 3.81
CA ASN A 67 -3.54 7.52 3.28
C ASN A 67 -3.89 7.29 1.80
N ALA A 68 -2.95 6.76 1.00
CA ALA A 68 -3.21 6.38 -0.39
C ALA A 68 -4.31 5.31 -0.48
N LEU A 69 -4.26 4.29 0.40
CA LEU A 69 -5.27 3.24 0.46
C LEU A 69 -6.65 3.78 0.89
N ASP A 70 -6.69 4.74 1.82
CA ASP A 70 -7.95 5.36 2.24
C ASP A 70 -8.61 6.15 1.09
N HIS A 71 -7.82 6.93 0.33
CA HIS A 71 -8.30 7.60 -0.88
C HIS A 71 -8.73 6.59 -1.96
N ALA A 72 -8.00 5.49 -2.13
CA ALA A 72 -8.34 4.46 -3.11
C ALA A 72 -9.70 3.82 -2.80
N ASN A 73 -9.94 3.47 -1.53
CA ASN A 73 -11.21 2.90 -1.09
C ASN A 73 -12.39 3.84 -1.33
N ARG A 74 -12.21 5.15 -1.05
CA ARG A 74 -13.22 6.16 -1.36
C ARG A 74 -13.45 6.30 -2.85
N ALA A 75 -12.38 6.36 -3.65
CA ALA A 75 -12.47 6.47 -5.10
C ALA A 75 -13.31 5.34 -5.71
N VAL A 76 -13.04 4.09 -5.30
CA VAL A 76 -13.77 2.91 -5.76
C VAL A 76 -15.24 2.95 -5.34
N ALA A 77 -15.54 3.38 -4.11
CA ALA A 77 -16.92 3.50 -3.64
C ALA A 77 -17.72 4.52 -4.47
N LEU A 78 -17.13 5.68 -4.73
CA LEU A 78 -17.72 6.76 -5.54
C LEU A 78 -17.87 6.35 -7.01
N ASP A 79 -16.88 5.67 -7.55
CA ASP A 79 -16.90 5.12 -8.91
C ASP A 79 -18.06 4.11 -9.06
N THR A 80 -18.22 3.24 -8.06
CA THR A 80 -19.31 2.25 -8.03
C THR A 80 -20.69 2.90 -7.87
N SER A 81 -20.79 4.02 -7.14
CA SER A 81 -22.05 4.77 -7.00
C SER A 81 -22.37 5.69 -8.17
N GLY A 82 -21.47 5.80 -9.17
CA GLY A 82 -21.63 6.68 -10.33
C GLY A 82 -21.28 8.14 -10.08
N SER A 83 -20.67 8.47 -8.94
CA SER A 83 -20.18 9.82 -8.62
C SER A 83 -18.86 10.11 -9.35
N VAL A 84 -18.92 10.22 -10.68
CA VAL A 84 -17.75 10.27 -11.57
C VAL A 84 -16.76 11.40 -11.21
N SER A 85 -17.26 12.61 -10.91
CA SER A 85 -16.39 13.76 -10.61
C SER A 85 -15.62 13.59 -9.30
N GLU A 86 -16.27 13.06 -8.27
CA GLU A 86 -15.62 12.83 -6.97
C GLU A 86 -14.67 11.62 -7.04
N ALA A 87 -15.03 10.57 -7.79
CA ALA A 87 -14.22 9.38 -8.00
C ALA A 87 -12.86 9.70 -8.67
N THR A 88 -12.90 10.24 -9.89
CA THR A 88 -12.27 11.54 -10.18
C THR A 88 -11.06 11.98 -9.34
N GLU A 89 -11.38 12.90 -8.45
CA GLU A 89 -10.47 13.53 -7.51
C GLU A 89 -9.81 12.54 -6.56
N GLU A 90 -10.57 11.57 -6.04
CA GLU A 90 -10.04 10.59 -5.08
C GLU A 90 -9.00 9.64 -5.74
N TYR A 91 -9.23 9.20 -6.98
CA TYR A 91 -8.22 8.45 -7.74
C TYR A 91 -6.98 9.30 -8.01
N THR A 92 -7.16 10.59 -8.32
CA THR A 92 -6.03 11.51 -8.57
C THR A 92 -5.18 11.69 -7.31
N ARG A 93 -5.81 11.86 -6.14
CA ARG A 93 -5.12 11.93 -4.84
C ARG A 93 -4.38 10.62 -4.53
N THR A 94 -5.02 9.48 -4.79
CA THR A 94 -4.40 8.16 -4.63
C THR A 94 -3.13 8.02 -5.47
N ILE A 95 -3.20 8.33 -6.77
CA ILE A 95 -2.07 8.25 -7.70
C ILE A 95 -0.91 9.13 -7.19
N THR A 96 -1.20 10.37 -6.79
CA THR A 96 -0.19 11.32 -6.29
C THR A 96 0.55 10.76 -5.08
N LEU A 97 -0.17 10.12 -4.15
CA LEU A 97 0.42 9.52 -2.95
C LEU A 97 1.22 8.26 -3.27
N LEU A 98 0.75 7.40 -4.17
CA LEU A 98 1.49 6.20 -4.60
C LEU A 98 2.78 6.56 -5.34
N GLU A 99 2.76 7.59 -6.17
CA GLU A 99 3.96 8.12 -6.82
C GLU A 99 4.96 8.68 -5.81
N ALA A 100 4.48 9.35 -4.75
CA ALA A 100 5.35 9.80 -3.66
C ALA A 100 6.02 8.61 -2.95
N VAL A 101 5.25 7.55 -2.67
CA VAL A 101 5.81 6.32 -2.09
C VAL A 101 6.86 5.70 -3.01
N LEU A 102 6.61 5.63 -4.32
CA LEU A 102 7.58 5.09 -5.29
C LEU A 102 8.86 5.94 -5.38
N ARG A 103 8.75 7.27 -5.34
CA ARG A 103 9.92 8.16 -5.28
C ARG A 103 10.73 7.96 -4.01
N ASP A 104 10.06 7.79 -2.88
CA ASP A 104 10.71 7.57 -1.59
C ASP A 104 11.39 6.19 -1.49
N ILE A 105 10.96 5.21 -2.29
CA ILE A 105 11.58 3.88 -2.40
C ILE A 105 12.99 3.98 -3.02
N GLY A 106 13.17 4.84 -4.03
CA GLY A 106 14.44 4.98 -4.75
C GLY A 106 14.63 3.93 -5.84
N GLU A 107 15.64 4.12 -6.69
CA GLU A 107 15.89 3.24 -7.84
C GLU A 107 16.48 1.88 -7.43
N ASP A 108 17.25 1.84 -6.33
CA ASP A 108 17.91 0.64 -5.83
C ASP A 108 16.92 -0.46 -5.40
N ASP A 109 15.74 -0.05 -4.93
CA ASP A 109 14.65 -0.94 -4.49
C ASP A 109 13.54 -1.05 -5.55
N SER A 110 13.74 -0.56 -6.78
CA SER A 110 12.69 -0.45 -7.79
C SER A 110 12.12 -1.81 -8.23
N ASP A 111 12.96 -2.85 -8.24
CA ASP A 111 12.60 -4.22 -8.58
C ASP A 111 12.05 -5.03 -7.40
N ASN A 112 11.97 -4.42 -6.20
CA ASN A 112 11.32 -5.05 -5.06
C ASN A 112 9.85 -5.36 -5.39
N GLU A 113 9.36 -6.52 -4.94
CA GLU A 113 8.01 -7.00 -5.25
C GLU A 113 6.94 -5.97 -4.87
N ASP A 114 7.09 -5.30 -3.73
CA ASP A 114 6.14 -4.27 -3.28
C ASP A 114 6.18 -3.02 -4.18
N SER A 115 7.35 -2.60 -4.66
CA SER A 115 7.50 -1.48 -5.60
C SER A 115 6.78 -1.80 -6.91
N VAL A 116 7.01 -2.99 -7.46
CA VAL A 116 6.35 -3.48 -8.68
C VAL A 116 4.83 -3.56 -8.48
N ARG A 117 4.37 -4.02 -7.31
CA ARG A 117 2.95 -4.10 -6.98
C ARG A 117 2.31 -2.71 -6.90
N ILE A 118 2.95 -1.77 -6.22
CA ILE A 118 2.48 -0.38 -6.11
C ILE A 118 2.42 0.28 -7.49
N LYS A 119 3.43 0.07 -8.34
CA LYS A 119 3.45 0.58 -9.71
C LYS A 119 2.27 0.07 -10.54
N LYS A 120 1.99 -1.24 -10.50
CA LYS A 120 0.83 -1.84 -11.18
C LYS A 120 -0.50 -1.23 -10.71
N ILE A 121 -0.65 -1.02 -9.41
CA ILE A 121 -1.85 -0.37 -8.85
C ILE A 121 -1.97 1.07 -9.36
N CYS A 122 -0.87 1.82 -9.33
CA CYS A 122 -0.82 3.19 -9.83
C CYS A 122 -1.22 3.30 -11.31
N ASP A 123 -0.68 2.42 -12.17
CA ASP A 123 -1.00 2.37 -13.60
C ASP A 123 -2.47 1.99 -13.86
N SER A 124 -3.01 1.08 -13.06
CA SER A 124 -4.43 0.70 -13.11
C SER A 124 -5.33 1.88 -12.76
N TYR A 125 -5.00 2.64 -11.70
CA TYR A 125 -5.79 3.81 -11.31
C TYR A 125 -5.67 4.94 -12.32
N ARG A 126 -4.49 5.21 -12.90
CA ARG A 126 -4.35 6.17 -14.00
C ARG A 126 -5.26 5.82 -15.18
N SER A 127 -5.26 4.56 -15.57
CA SER A 127 -6.11 4.06 -16.65
C SER A 127 -7.59 4.28 -16.33
N ARG A 128 -8.02 3.99 -15.09
CA ARG A 128 -9.42 4.21 -14.66
C ARG A 128 -9.79 5.71 -14.64
N THR A 129 -8.94 6.55 -14.08
CA THR A 129 -9.12 8.02 -14.07
C THR A 129 -9.30 8.55 -15.49
N GLN A 130 -8.45 8.13 -16.44
CA GLN A 130 -8.56 8.56 -17.83
C GLN A 130 -9.91 8.17 -18.45
N LEU A 131 -10.38 6.94 -18.19
CA LEU A 131 -11.69 6.50 -18.65
C LEU A 131 -12.83 7.34 -18.06
N LEU A 132 -12.76 7.69 -16.78
CA LEU A 132 -13.76 8.53 -16.12
C LEU A 132 -13.79 9.95 -16.68
N ILE A 133 -12.62 10.53 -16.98
CA ILE A 133 -12.51 11.85 -17.63
C ILE A 133 -13.15 11.80 -19.03
N THR A 134 -12.79 10.82 -19.85
CA THR A 134 -13.36 10.68 -21.20
C THR A 134 -14.87 10.45 -21.18
N LEU A 135 -15.38 9.65 -20.23
CA LEU A 135 -16.82 9.46 -20.04
C LEU A 135 -17.52 10.80 -19.72
N ARG A 136 -16.96 11.58 -18.79
CA ARG A 136 -17.49 12.89 -18.42
C ARG A 136 -17.57 13.84 -19.61
N GLU A 137 -16.49 13.92 -20.41
CA GLU A 137 -16.43 14.77 -21.61
C GLU A 137 -17.49 14.35 -22.66
N SER A 138 -17.68 13.04 -22.83
CA SER A 138 -18.68 12.51 -23.76
C SER A 138 -20.13 12.82 -23.34
N MET A 139 -20.41 12.82 -22.03
CA MET A 139 -21.74 13.15 -21.50
C MET A 139 -22.05 14.65 -21.59
N GLY A 140 -21.08 15.52 -21.28
CA GLY A 140 -21.28 16.97 -21.37
C GLY A 140 -21.52 17.47 -22.80
N SER A 141 -21.12 16.70 -23.81
CA SER A 141 -21.36 17.03 -25.22
C SER A 141 -22.79 16.69 -25.68
N GLN A 142 -23.53 15.84 -24.95
CA GLN A 142 -24.90 15.44 -25.31
C GLN A 142 -25.98 16.36 -24.75
N GLU A 143 -25.68 17.20 -23.76
CA GLU A 143 -26.65 18.14 -23.16
C GLU A 143 -26.79 19.47 -23.93
N GLN A 144 -26.03 19.67 -25.02
CA GLN A 144 -26.04 20.91 -25.82
C GLN A 144 -26.76 20.81 -27.18
N THR A 145 -27.50 19.72 -27.43
CA THR A 145 -28.33 19.52 -28.64
C THR A 145 -29.79 19.34 -28.28
#